data_AF-A0A091N3G4-F1
#
_entry.id   AF-A0A091N3G4-F1
#
_cell.length_a   1.000
_cell.length_b   1.000
_cell.length_c   1.000
_cell.angle_alpha   90.00
_cell.angle_beta   90.00
_cell.angle_gamma   90.00
#
_symmetry.space_group_name_H-M   'P 1'
#
loop_
_entity.id
_entity.type
_entity.pdbx_description
1 polymer ?
#
loop_
_entity_poly.entity_id
_entity_poly.type
_entity_poly.pdbx_seq_one_letter_code
_entity_poly.pdbx_strand_id
1 'polypeptide(L)'
;GNNSTCLDSEDHKCKCLQGYSCADQHCLYCKKLPECAEGEELVKIGEIDFTFKCKPCETGTYSSVKNGCCWNWTDCESFGFITVKKGNSTHNSVC
;
A
#
# COMPACT_ATOMS: atom_id res chain seq x y z
N GLY A 1 9.90 20.46 13.82
CA GLY A 1 10.00 19.34 12.86
C GLY A 1 9.92 18.06 13.64
N ASN A 2 8.84 17.30 13.49
CA ASN A 2 8.61 16.10 14.29
C ASN A 2 9.33 14.91 13.65
N ASN A 3 10.61 14.75 13.97
CA ASN A 3 11.38 13.55 13.68
C ASN A 3 11.30 12.68 14.95
N SER A 4 10.27 11.85 15.05
CA SER A 4 10.11 10.91 16.17
C SER A 4 11.16 9.81 16.00
N THR A 5 12.35 10.05 16.54
CA THR A 5 13.40 9.05 16.73
C THR A 5 12.84 7.91 17.58
N CYS A 6 13.04 6.68 17.11
CA CYS A 6 12.76 5.48 17.87
C CYS A 6 13.63 5.50 19.14
N LEU A 7 13.04 5.83 20.28
CA LEU A 7 13.75 5.73 21.56
C LEU A 7 13.88 4.24 21.89
N ASP A 8 15.13 3.82 21.99
CA ASP A 8 15.62 2.52 22.42
C ASP A 8 14.72 1.88 23.49
N SER A 9 13.84 0.98 23.05
CA SER A 9 13.13 0.06 23.94
C SER A 9 13.76 -1.31 23.71
N GLU A 10 14.19 -1.95 24.80
CA GLU A 10 14.98 -3.20 24.92
C GLU A 10 14.35 -4.47 24.28
N ASP A 11 13.64 -4.33 23.16
CA ASP A 11 12.99 -5.41 22.41
C ASP A 11 13.14 -5.23 20.90
N HIS A 12 14.28 -4.76 20.40
CA HIS A 12 14.78 -4.89 19.00
C HIS A 12 13.80 -4.64 17.82
N LYS A 13 12.63 -4.05 18.06
CA LYS A 13 11.55 -3.84 17.11
C LYS A 13 10.95 -2.49 17.43
N CYS A 14 11.59 -1.44 16.95
CA CYS A 14 10.89 -0.16 16.90
C CYS A 14 9.62 -0.34 16.08
N LYS A 15 8.47 -0.15 16.70
CA LYS A 15 7.17 -0.15 16.03
C LYS A 15 6.78 1.31 15.81
N CYS A 16 6.87 1.77 14.56
CA CYS A 16 6.35 3.08 14.21
C CYS A 16 4.84 3.16 14.50
N LEU A 17 4.36 4.36 14.84
CA LEU A 17 2.94 4.63 15.05
C LEU A 17 2.13 4.32 13.78
N GLN A 18 0.83 4.05 13.93
CA GLN A 18 -0.05 3.81 12.79
C GLN A 18 -0.01 5.01 11.82
N GLY A 19 0.20 4.74 10.53
CA GLY A 19 0.44 5.77 9.51
C GLY A 19 1.90 6.20 9.35
N TYR A 20 2.84 5.60 10.09
CA TYR A 20 4.28 5.76 9.94
C TYR A 20 4.94 4.40 9.70
N SER A 21 6.04 4.39 8.96
CA SER A 21 6.83 3.19 8.72
C SER A 21 8.32 3.49 8.81
N CYS A 22 9.11 2.48 9.15
CA CYS A 22 10.57 2.54 9.14
C CYS A 22 11.05 2.98 7.76
N ALA A 23 11.91 3.99 7.72
CA ALA A 23 12.50 4.44 6.47
C ALA A 23 13.89 3.87 6.22
N ASP A 24 14.42 3.05 7.12
CA ASP A 24 15.66 2.29 6.94
C ASP A 24 15.57 0.90 7.59
N GLN A 25 16.50 0.00 7.26
CA GLN A 25 16.57 -1.36 7.80
C GLN A 25 16.71 -1.40 9.33
N HIS A 26 17.41 -0.44 9.92
CA HIS A 26 17.59 -0.34 11.37
C HIS A 26 16.43 0.39 12.05
N CYS A 27 15.45 0.88 11.28
CA CYS A 27 14.30 1.66 11.74
C CYS A 27 14.72 2.78 12.71
N LEU A 28 15.82 3.47 12.41
CA LEU A 28 16.32 4.58 13.23
C LEU A 28 15.34 5.76 13.18
N TYR A 29 14.66 5.91 12.04
CA TYR A 29 13.69 6.97 11.80
C TYR A 29 12.38 6.44 11.20
N CYS A 30 11.27 6.89 11.79
CA CYS A 30 9.93 6.64 11.27
C CYS A 30 9.52 7.75 10.30
N LYS A 31 9.13 7.38 9.09
CA LYS A 31 8.63 8.30 8.07
C LYS A 31 7.12 8.19 7.96
N LYS A 32 6.43 9.33 7.89
CA LYS A 32 5.00 9.38 7.66
C LYS A 32 4.70 8.78 6.29
N LEU A 33 3.76 7.83 6.25
CA LEU A 33 3.29 7.25 5.00
C LEU A 33 2.41 8.29 4.27
N PRO A 34 2.60 8.49 2.96
CA PRO A 34 1.65 9.26 2.17
C PRO A 34 0.27 8.60 2.18
N GLU A 35 -0.77 9.42 2.10
CA GLU A 35 -2.14 8.92 1.97
C GLU A 35 -2.45 8.69 0.48
N CYS A 36 -2.49 7.42 0.08
CA CYS A 36 -2.79 7.02 -1.30
C CYS A 36 -4.29 7.08 -1.56
N ALA A 37 -4.66 7.61 -2.72
CA ALA A 37 -6.06 7.69 -3.13
C ALA A 37 -6.60 6.31 -3.51
N GLU A 38 -7.91 6.25 -3.78
CA GLU A 38 -8.50 5.07 -4.41
C GLU A 38 -7.82 4.83 -5.76
N GLY A 39 -7.54 3.56 -6.05
CA GLY A 39 -6.81 3.12 -7.23
C GLY A 39 -5.31 3.39 -7.21
N GLU A 40 -4.79 3.72 -6.04
CA GLU A 40 -3.37 3.73 -5.76
C GLU A 40 -3.06 2.77 -4.60
N GLU A 41 -1.85 2.24 -4.61
CA GLU A 41 -1.30 1.48 -3.50
C GLU A 41 0.00 2.09 -3.01
N LEU A 42 0.25 1.88 -1.73
CA LEU A 42 1.49 2.31 -1.09
C LEU A 42 2.60 1.30 -1.40
N VAL A 43 3.58 1.72 -2.19
CA VAL A 43 4.75 0.91 -2.52
C VAL A 43 5.97 1.34 -1.71
N LYS A 44 6.70 0.34 -1.22
CA LYS A 44 7.99 0.52 -0.55
C LYS A 44 9.10 0.35 -1.60
N ILE A 45 9.91 1.39 -1.77
CA ILE A 45 11.00 1.45 -2.75
C ILE A 45 12.33 1.54 -2.02
N GLY A 46 13.31 0.75 -2.46
CA GLY A 46 14.65 0.71 -1.89
C GLY A 46 14.85 -0.45 -0.91
N GLU A 47 16.09 -0.92 -0.82
CA GLU A 47 16.47 -2.11 -0.06
C GLU A 47 17.12 -1.78 1.30
N ILE A 48 17.85 -0.67 1.38
CA ILE A 48 18.52 -0.18 2.60
C ILE A 48 17.79 1.04 3.13
N ASP A 49 17.59 2.04 2.27
CA ASP A 49 16.76 3.22 2.53
C ASP A 49 15.40 3.06 1.85
N PHE A 50 14.36 2.98 2.67
CA PHE A 50 12.99 2.77 2.27
C PHE A 50 12.28 4.10 2.01
N THR A 51 11.78 4.24 0.78
CA THR A 51 10.92 5.35 0.38
C THR A 51 9.53 4.83 0.05
N PHE A 52 8.52 5.42 0.67
CA PHE A 52 7.12 5.11 0.40
C PHE A 52 6.57 6.07 -0.64
N LYS A 53 5.94 5.55 -1.68
CA LYS A 53 5.24 6.33 -2.71
C LYS A 53 3.90 5.67 -3.02
N CYS A 54 2.95 6.48 -3.47
CA CYS A 54 1.71 5.96 -4.05
C CYS A 54 1.97 5.64 -5.51
N LYS A 55 1.66 4.41 -5.91
CA LYS A 55 1.71 3.95 -7.29
C LYS A 55 0.28 3.64 -7.74
N PRO A 56 -0.15 4.04 -8.94
CA PRO A 56 -1.44 3.64 -9.47
C PRO A 56 -1.51 2.12 -9.66
N CYS A 57 -2.68 1.55 -9.40
CA CYS A 57 -2.95 0.13 -9.66
C CYS A 57 -2.72 -0.21 -11.13
N GLU A 58 -2.04 -1.33 -11.37
CA GLU A 58 -1.79 -1.83 -12.72
C GLU A 58 -3.08 -2.34 -13.36
N THR A 59 -3.13 -2.32 -14.69
CA THR A 59 -4.26 -2.87 -15.44
C THR A 59 -4.47 -4.33 -15.08
N GLY A 60 -5.66 -4.68 -14.60
CA GLY A 60 -5.94 -6.00 -14.02
C GLY A 60 -6.07 -5.97 -12.50
N THR A 61 -5.77 -4.85 -11.85
CA THR A 61 -5.92 -4.67 -10.40
C THR A 61 -6.73 -3.42 -10.06
N TYR A 62 -7.29 -3.39 -8.85
CA TYR A 62 -8.07 -2.28 -8.33
C TYR A 62 -7.88 -2.07 -6.83
N SER A 63 -8.09 -0.84 -6.37
CA SER A 63 -8.15 -0.47 -4.96
C SER A 63 -9.32 0.48 -4.74
N SER A 64 -10.38 0.00 -4.07
CA SER A 64 -11.60 0.79 -3.82
C SER A 64 -11.56 1.58 -2.51
N VAL A 65 -10.45 1.52 -1.77
CA VAL A 65 -10.29 2.17 -0.48
C VAL A 65 -9.01 3.00 -0.46
N LYS A 66 -9.04 4.15 0.23
CA LYS A 66 -7.85 4.96 0.47
C LYS A 66 -6.83 4.17 1.27
N ASN A 67 -5.55 4.30 0.92
CA ASN A 67 -4.47 3.50 1.50
C ASN A 67 -4.67 1.97 1.36
N GLY A 68 -5.49 1.54 0.39
CA GLY A 68 -5.68 0.13 0.08
C GLY A 68 -4.51 -0.45 -0.71
N CYS A 69 -4.44 -1.78 -0.74
CA CYS A 69 -3.59 -2.50 -1.67
C CYS A 69 -4.35 -2.72 -2.99
N CYS A 70 -3.63 -2.82 -4.10
CA CYS A 70 -4.22 -3.20 -5.37
C CYS A 70 -4.51 -4.71 -5.39
N TRP A 71 -5.78 -5.07 -5.57
CA TRP A 71 -6.24 -6.45 -5.67
C TRP A 71 -6.55 -6.79 -7.12
N ASN A 72 -6.33 -8.04 -7.53
CA ASN A 72 -6.71 -8.47 -8.88
C ASN A 72 -8.22 -8.33 -9.11
N TRP A 73 -8.59 -7.93 -10.33
CA TRP A 73 -9.98 -7.96 -10.75
C TRP A 73 -10.53 -9.38 -10.65
N THR A 74 -11.80 -9.50 -10.30
CA THR A 74 -12.51 -10.77 -10.36
C THR A 74 -12.57 -11.26 -11.80
N ASP A 75 -12.06 -12.48 -12.00
CA ASP A 75 -12.12 -13.18 -13.28
C ASP A 75 -13.46 -13.90 -13.42
N CYS A 76 -14.44 -13.26 -14.05
CA CYS A 76 -15.79 -13.81 -14.20
C CYS A 76 -15.81 -15.12 -15.00
N GLU A 77 -14.94 -15.23 -16.01
CA GLU A 77 -14.87 -16.39 -16.90
C GLU A 77 -14.45 -17.66 -16.15
N SER A 78 -13.52 -17.55 -15.19
CA SER A 78 -13.13 -18.67 -14.33
C SER A 78 -14.28 -19.20 -13.47
N PHE A 79 -15.31 -18.40 -13.23
CA PHE A 79 -16.54 -18.82 -12.52
C PHE A 79 -17.68 -19.18 -13.49
N GLY A 80 -17.46 -19.13 -14.80
CA GLY A 80 -18.49 -19.38 -15.81
C GLY A 80 -19.49 -18.23 -16.00
N PHE A 81 -19.18 -17.04 -15.48
CA PHE A 81 -19.97 -15.82 -15.66
C PHE A 81 -19.38 -14.95 -16.79
N ILE A 82 -20.22 -14.09 -17.34
CA ILE A 82 -19.79 -13.04 -18.28
C ILE A 82 -19.42 -11.77 -17.51
N THR A 83 -18.39 -11.06 -17.95
CA THR A 83 -18.06 -9.75 -17.37
C THR A 83 -19.06 -8.71 -17.85
N VAL A 84 -19.95 -8.27 -16.97
CA VAL A 84 -20.96 -7.22 -17.25
C VAL A 84 -20.30 -5.85 -17.27
N LYS A 85 -19.40 -5.58 -16.32
CA LYS A 85 -18.65 -4.33 -16.24
C LYS A 85 -17.19 -4.62 -15.94
N LYS A 86 -16.30 -4.19 -16.83
CA LYS A 86 -14.86 -4.34 -16.63
C LYS A 86 -14.41 -3.48 -15.45
N GLY A 87 -13.55 -4.06 -14.59
CA GLY A 87 -12.88 -3.32 -13.53
C GLY A 87 -11.99 -2.21 -14.06
N ASN A 88 -11.64 -1.28 -13.18
CA ASN A 88 -10.65 -0.23 -13.43
C ASN A 88 -9.70 -0.15 -12.22
N SER A 89 -8.85 0.86 -12.14
CA SER A 89 -7.96 1.02 -10.99
C SER A 89 -8.71 1.22 -9.66
N THR A 90 -9.95 1.72 -9.66
CA THR A 90 -10.70 2.04 -8.43
C THR A 90 -11.82 1.06 -8.10
N HIS A 91 -12.24 0.22 -9.05
CA HIS A 91 -13.41 -0.65 -8.94
C HIS A 91 -13.12 -2.04 -9.50
N ASN A 92 -13.71 -3.04 -8.88
CA ASN A 92 -13.64 -4.42 -9.35
C ASN A 92 -14.43 -4.63 -10.65
N SER A 93 -14.12 -5.73 -11.35
CA SER A 93 -14.99 -6.28 -12.38
C SER A 93 -16.29 -6.79 -11.76
N VAL A 94 -17.39 -6.58 -12.47
CA VAL A 94 -18.72 -7.09 -12.12
C VAL A 94 -19.09 -8.19 -13.09
N CYS A 95 -19.39 -9.35 -12.51
CA CYS A 95 -20.14 -10.45 -13.08
C CYS A 95 -21.59 -10.31 -12.56
#